data_AF-A0A420EH25-F1
#
_entry.id   AF-A0A420EH25-F1
#
_cell.length_a   1.000
_cell.length_b   1.000
_cell.length_c   1.000
_cell.angle_alpha   90.00
_cell.angle_beta   90.00
_cell.angle_gamma   90.00
#
_symmetry.space_group_name_H-M   'P 1'
#
loop_
_entity.id
_entity.type
_entity.pdbx_description
1 polymer ?
#
loop_
_entity_poly.entity_id
_entity_poly.type
_entity_poly.pdbx_seq_one_letter_code
_entity_poly.pdbx_strand_id
1 'polypeptide(L)'
;MDINLNEQEIEYNKFGPWLMVIEDASQVPAQFLDVLDTIENADFSFKVPVKEERRNMAAGMLLYWQVVAVSKDSVSIFTIENELLSRKVFLFEDICYLEHGGDLLGSFICIASSREIVDVRYNLVSMEVASQAIELIRLGLRQNKRSHPSLDSPMGTLNEKQIYRYFRDKEKGVSKPTILGYQESRELAEPSPASLLNLYSSNKNSKLLDCMIMTDGTDLIIANRGKYILGIKDTNYKFGHVFIPFSKMTGVNEFAHEKYLQLKVLEIEIGRQSYEIIVDNNFSTSAIRHLVKRRIKTTTHDFDI
;
A
#
# COMPACT_ATOMS: atom_id res chain seq x y z
N MET A 1 -32.11 -22.79 2.60
CA MET A 1 -31.91 -22.07 1.34
C MET A 1 -31.27 -23.09 0.40
N ASP A 2 -32.02 -23.65 -0.53
CA ASP A 2 -31.49 -24.64 -1.47
C ASP A 2 -30.68 -23.89 -2.51
N ILE A 3 -29.35 -23.92 -2.39
CA ILE A 3 -28.44 -23.33 -3.37
C ILE A 3 -28.57 -24.17 -4.66
N ASN A 4 -28.91 -23.52 -5.76
CA ASN A 4 -29.14 -24.17 -7.04
C ASN A 4 -27.80 -24.75 -7.56
N LEU A 5 -27.74 -26.06 -7.82
CA LEU A 5 -26.54 -26.74 -8.37
C LEU A 5 -25.97 -26.02 -9.60
N ASN A 6 -26.84 -25.41 -10.41
CA ASN A 6 -26.45 -24.64 -11.59
C ASN A 6 -25.64 -23.37 -11.24
N GLU A 7 -25.93 -22.71 -10.12
CA GLU A 7 -25.22 -21.50 -9.70
C GLU A 7 -23.78 -21.82 -9.26
N GLN A 8 -23.58 -22.93 -8.55
CA GLN A 8 -22.26 -23.37 -8.12
C GLN A 8 -21.36 -23.74 -9.30
N GLU A 9 -21.93 -24.37 -10.33
CA GLU A 9 -21.20 -24.68 -11.56
C GLU A 9 -20.83 -23.41 -12.35
N ILE A 10 -21.75 -22.44 -12.43
CA ILE A 10 -21.48 -21.15 -13.06
C ILE A 10 -20.35 -20.40 -12.32
N GLU A 11 -20.40 -20.37 -10.99
CA GLU A 11 -19.37 -19.71 -10.18
C GLU A 11 -18.01 -20.40 -10.31
N TYR A 12 -17.99 -21.75 -10.28
CA TYR A 12 -16.77 -22.53 -10.52
C TYR A 12 -16.19 -22.30 -11.92
N ASN A 13 -17.04 -22.16 -12.95
CA ASN A 13 -16.57 -21.91 -14.31
C ASN A 13 -15.88 -20.54 -14.45
N LYS A 14 -16.34 -19.53 -13.69
CA LYS A 14 -15.74 -18.20 -13.61
C LYS A 14 -14.53 -18.12 -12.68
N PHE A 15 -14.34 -19.11 -11.80
CA PHE A 15 -13.26 -19.12 -10.81
C PHE A 15 -11.86 -19.16 -11.45
N GLY A 16 -10.99 -18.32 -10.91
CA GLY A 16 -9.57 -18.23 -11.26
C GLY A 16 -8.77 -17.51 -10.17
N PRO A 17 -7.44 -17.44 -10.32
CA PRO A 17 -6.53 -16.85 -9.33
C PRO A 17 -6.55 -15.30 -9.30
N TRP A 18 -7.61 -14.67 -9.81
CA TRP A 18 -7.74 -13.22 -9.92
C TRP A 18 -8.87 -12.67 -9.04
N LEU A 19 -8.74 -11.41 -8.63
CA LEU A 19 -9.82 -10.69 -7.97
C LEU A 19 -10.99 -10.51 -8.95
N MET A 20 -12.21 -10.62 -8.47
CA MET A 20 -13.41 -10.35 -9.26
C MET A 20 -14.26 -9.29 -8.59
N VAL A 21 -14.59 -8.24 -9.34
CA VAL A 21 -15.57 -7.22 -8.92
C VAL A 21 -16.93 -7.89 -8.73
N ILE A 22 -17.67 -7.43 -7.73
CA ILE A 22 -19.06 -7.83 -7.49
C ILE A 22 -19.92 -6.64 -7.94
N GLU A 23 -20.60 -6.80 -9.07
CA GLU A 23 -21.44 -5.74 -9.67
C GLU A 23 -22.89 -5.76 -9.16
N ASP A 24 -23.36 -6.91 -8.68
CA ASP A 24 -24.73 -7.12 -8.23
C ASP A 24 -24.81 -8.29 -7.22
N ALA A 25 -25.94 -8.39 -6.50
CA ALA A 25 -26.19 -9.42 -5.49
C ALA A 25 -25.94 -10.87 -5.96
N SER A 26 -26.21 -11.18 -7.24
CA SER A 26 -26.05 -12.55 -7.75
C SER A 26 -24.59 -12.99 -7.85
N GLN A 27 -23.65 -12.04 -7.74
CA GLN A 27 -22.22 -12.30 -7.79
C GLN A 27 -21.60 -12.48 -6.40
N VAL A 28 -22.35 -12.21 -5.34
CA VAL A 28 -21.92 -12.39 -3.95
C VAL A 28 -21.85 -13.89 -3.64
N PRO A 29 -20.70 -14.42 -3.20
CA PRO A 29 -20.60 -15.83 -2.87
C PRO A 29 -21.53 -16.20 -1.72
N ALA A 30 -22.10 -17.41 -1.77
CA ALA A 30 -23.15 -17.84 -0.84
C ALA A 30 -22.76 -17.69 0.65
N GLN A 31 -21.49 -17.91 0.99
CA GLN A 31 -20.96 -17.77 2.34
C GLN A 31 -20.93 -16.33 2.89
N PHE A 32 -21.19 -15.32 2.04
CA PHE A 32 -21.26 -13.90 2.41
C PHE A 32 -22.68 -13.32 2.32
N LEU A 33 -23.72 -14.16 2.14
CA LEU A 33 -25.10 -13.67 2.05
C LEU A 33 -25.58 -12.98 3.33
N ASP A 34 -25.06 -13.37 4.50
CA ASP A 34 -25.37 -12.72 5.79
C ASP A 34 -24.92 -11.25 5.86
N VAL A 35 -24.06 -10.81 4.94
CA VAL A 35 -23.55 -9.44 4.84
C VAL A 35 -23.87 -8.80 3.49
N LEU A 36 -24.81 -9.36 2.74
CA LEU A 36 -25.22 -8.91 1.41
C LEU A 36 -25.54 -7.42 1.39
N ASP A 37 -26.34 -6.94 2.34
CA ASP A 37 -26.71 -5.52 2.45
C ASP A 37 -25.48 -4.60 2.52
N THR A 38 -24.41 -5.02 3.19
CA THR A 38 -23.19 -4.19 3.27
C THR A 38 -22.43 -4.20 1.95
N ILE A 39 -22.43 -5.32 1.23
CA ILE A 39 -21.74 -5.48 -0.05
C ILE A 39 -22.48 -4.69 -1.15
N GLU A 40 -23.81 -4.77 -1.21
CA GLU A 40 -24.62 -4.05 -2.21
C GLU A 40 -24.60 -2.54 -2.01
N ASN A 41 -24.53 -2.06 -0.77
CA ASN A 41 -24.46 -0.63 -0.48
C ASN A 41 -23.03 -0.06 -0.57
N ALA A 42 -22.03 -0.86 -0.94
CA ALA A 42 -20.66 -0.39 -1.14
C ALA A 42 -20.51 0.31 -2.50
N ASP A 43 -19.66 1.35 -2.56
CA ASP A 43 -19.33 2.03 -3.81
C ASP A 43 -18.49 1.12 -4.74
N PHE A 44 -17.77 0.17 -4.16
CA PHE A 44 -17.02 -0.85 -4.87
C PHE A 44 -16.80 -2.07 -4.00
N SER A 45 -16.97 -3.26 -4.56
CA SER A 45 -16.65 -4.49 -3.86
C SER A 45 -16.05 -5.54 -4.78
N PHE A 46 -15.21 -6.40 -4.21
CA PHE A 46 -14.58 -7.49 -4.94
C PHE A 46 -14.33 -8.69 -4.03
N LYS A 47 -14.30 -9.88 -4.63
CA LYS A 47 -13.99 -11.14 -3.96
C LYS A 47 -12.59 -11.62 -4.25
N VAL A 48 -11.97 -12.22 -3.22
CA VAL A 48 -10.60 -12.71 -3.22
C VAL A 48 -10.63 -14.24 -3.28
N PRO A 49 -10.05 -14.86 -4.34
CA PRO A 49 -10.06 -16.30 -4.49
C PRO A 49 -9.18 -16.99 -3.44
N VAL A 50 -9.49 -18.24 -3.13
CA VAL A 50 -8.59 -19.10 -2.32
C VAL A 50 -7.26 -19.31 -3.05
N LYS A 51 -6.19 -19.52 -2.28
CA LYS A 51 -4.86 -19.80 -2.83
C LYS A 51 -4.68 -21.28 -3.19
N GLU A 52 -5.60 -21.81 -3.98
CA GLU A 52 -5.60 -23.20 -4.45
C GLU A 52 -5.62 -23.24 -5.98
N GLU A 53 -5.01 -24.28 -6.54
CA GLU A 53 -5.06 -24.49 -7.98
C GLU A 53 -6.46 -24.94 -8.41
N ARG A 54 -6.99 -24.37 -9.51
CA ARG A 54 -8.33 -24.69 -10.02
C ARG A 54 -8.60 -26.20 -10.18
N ARG A 55 -7.57 -26.99 -10.54
CA ARG A 55 -7.68 -28.45 -10.70
C ARG A 55 -7.97 -29.20 -9.39
N ASN A 56 -7.70 -28.57 -8.24
CA ASN A 56 -7.99 -29.11 -6.91
C ASN A 56 -9.32 -28.60 -6.36
N MET A 57 -9.99 -27.70 -7.08
CA MET A 57 -11.27 -27.12 -6.70
C MET A 57 -12.41 -27.80 -7.46
N ALA A 58 -13.57 -27.90 -6.82
CA ALA A 58 -14.82 -28.39 -7.39
C ALA A 58 -15.97 -27.42 -7.09
N ALA A 59 -17.06 -27.53 -7.86
CA ALA A 59 -18.31 -26.84 -7.55
C ALA A 59 -18.78 -27.19 -6.12
N GLY A 60 -19.26 -26.18 -5.40
CA GLY A 60 -19.69 -26.31 -3.99
C GLY A 60 -18.56 -26.18 -2.95
N MET A 61 -17.29 -26.12 -3.35
CA MET A 61 -16.18 -25.79 -2.43
C MET A 61 -16.13 -24.29 -2.16
N LEU A 62 -15.40 -23.89 -1.09
CA LEU A 62 -15.10 -22.49 -0.82
C LEU A 62 -14.13 -21.94 -1.88
N LEU A 63 -14.66 -21.24 -2.87
CA LEU A 63 -13.86 -20.64 -3.96
C LEU A 63 -13.26 -19.28 -3.58
N TYR A 64 -13.93 -18.55 -2.67
CA TYR A 64 -13.53 -17.22 -2.23
C TYR A 64 -13.53 -17.16 -0.72
N TRP A 65 -12.37 -16.86 -0.12
CA TRP A 65 -12.23 -16.82 1.33
C TRP A 65 -12.44 -15.41 1.90
N GLN A 66 -12.45 -14.37 1.05
CA GLN A 66 -12.58 -12.99 1.48
C GLN A 66 -13.36 -12.13 0.48
N VAL A 67 -14.14 -11.18 0.99
CA VAL A 67 -14.78 -10.10 0.23
C VAL A 67 -14.35 -8.76 0.84
N VAL A 68 -14.00 -7.81 -0.01
CA VAL A 68 -13.68 -6.44 0.37
C VAL A 68 -14.74 -5.52 -0.19
N ALA A 69 -15.30 -4.67 0.66
CA ALA A 69 -16.31 -3.68 0.33
C ALA A 69 -15.82 -2.30 0.73
N VAL A 70 -15.67 -1.40 -0.22
CA VAL A 70 -15.30 0.01 -0.05
C VAL A 70 -16.58 0.83 -0.11
N SER A 71 -16.96 1.41 1.01
CA SER A 71 -18.13 2.27 1.15
C SER A 71 -17.69 3.74 1.25
N LYS A 72 -18.66 4.65 1.37
CA LYS A 72 -18.41 6.10 1.41
C LYS A 72 -17.49 6.56 2.54
N ASP A 73 -17.47 5.87 3.67
CA ASP A 73 -16.76 6.28 4.89
C ASP A 73 -15.81 5.20 5.44
N SER A 74 -15.78 4.01 4.83
CA SER A 74 -15.10 2.86 5.41
C SER A 74 -14.75 1.78 4.40
N VAL A 75 -13.82 0.89 4.80
CA VAL A 75 -13.54 -0.38 4.14
C VAL A 75 -13.96 -1.51 5.07
N SER A 76 -14.88 -2.36 4.62
CA SER A 76 -15.23 -3.62 5.29
C SER A 76 -14.50 -4.78 4.62
N ILE A 77 -13.84 -5.61 5.41
CA ILE A 77 -13.19 -6.85 4.97
C ILE A 77 -13.88 -8.02 5.67
N PHE A 78 -14.52 -8.87 4.88
CA PHE A 78 -15.19 -10.07 5.33
C PHE A 78 -14.33 -11.28 5.01
N THR A 79 -14.03 -12.11 6.01
CA THR A 79 -13.12 -13.26 5.84
C THR A 79 -13.76 -14.50 6.43
N ILE A 80 -13.72 -15.61 5.69
CA ILE A 80 -14.07 -16.95 6.19
C ILE A 80 -12.83 -17.60 6.78
N GLU A 81 -12.85 -17.86 8.09
CA GLU A 81 -11.81 -18.60 8.81
C GLU A 81 -12.46 -19.73 9.60
N ASN A 82 -12.02 -20.98 9.38
CA ASN A 82 -12.60 -22.16 10.03
C ASN A 82 -14.13 -22.22 9.93
N GLU A 83 -14.67 -21.96 8.73
CA GLU A 83 -16.11 -21.92 8.44
C GLU A 83 -16.90 -20.79 9.14
N LEU A 84 -16.21 -19.88 9.83
CA LEU A 84 -16.81 -18.73 10.49
C LEU A 84 -16.56 -17.46 9.70
N LEU A 85 -17.63 -16.68 9.51
CA LEU A 85 -17.55 -15.34 8.95
C LEU A 85 -17.04 -14.35 10.00
N SER A 86 -15.90 -13.75 9.72
CA SER A 86 -15.33 -12.64 10.48
C SER A 86 -15.41 -11.34 9.67
N ARG A 87 -15.49 -10.21 10.38
CA ARG A 87 -15.59 -8.88 9.79
C ARG A 87 -14.58 -7.94 10.44
N LYS A 88 -13.84 -7.21 9.60
CA LYS A 88 -13.02 -6.06 10.00
C LYS A 88 -13.54 -4.81 9.30
N VAL A 89 -13.58 -3.69 10.01
CA VAL A 89 -14.05 -2.42 9.47
C VAL A 89 -13.00 -1.35 9.75
N PHE A 90 -12.55 -0.69 8.68
CA PHE A 90 -11.62 0.42 8.72
C PHE A 90 -12.36 1.69 8.33
N LEU A 91 -12.70 2.53 9.30
CA LEU A 91 -13.17 3.88 8.99
C LEU A 91 -12.05 4.65 8.30
N PHE A 92 -12.35 5.46 7.29
CA PHE A 92 -11.35 6.27 6.59
C PHE A 92 -10.63 7.23 7.55
N GLU A 93 -11.29 7.67 8.61
CA GLU A 93 -10.64 8.47 9.65
C GLU A 93 -9.65 7.69 10.51
N ASP A 94 -9.67 6.36 10.51
CA ASP A 94 -8.75 5.54 11.32
C ASP A 94 -7.58 4.98 10.51
N ILE A 95 -7.65 5.04 9.18
CA ILE A 95 -6.58 4.61 8.30
C ILE A 95 -5.41 5.59 8.39
N CYS A 96 -4.24 5.04 8.75
CA CYS A 96 -2.96 5.73 8.87
C CYS A 96 -2.26 5.83 7.52
N TYR A 97 -2.17 4.73 6.78
CA TYR A 97 -1.58 4.69 5.45
C TYR A 97 -2.09 3.48 4.66
N LEU A 98 -1.89 3.53 3.34
CA LEU A 98 -2.10 2.42 2.42
C LEU A 98 -0.78 2.03 1.80
N GLU A 99 -0.58 0.73 1.57
CA GLU A 99 0.54 0.23 0.78
C GLU A 99 0.05 -0.74 -0.28
N HIS A 100 0.55 -0.60 -1.50
CA HIS A 100 0.34 -1.53 -2.59
C HIS A 100 1.69 -2.01 -3.07
N GLY A 101 1.95 -3.29 -2.89
CA GLY A 101 3.24 -3.86 -3.24
C GLY A 101 3.15 -5.33 -3.57
N GLY A 102 4.30 -5.90 -3.87
CA GLY A 102 4.42 -7.32 -4.20
C GLY A 102 5.40 -7.58 -5.32
N ASP A 103 5.25 -8.74 -5.95
CA ASP A 103 5.95 -9.17 -7.14
C ASP A 103 4.98 -9.80 -8.17
N LEU A 104 5.54 -10.43 -9.20
CA LEU A 104 4.79 -11.08 -10.28
C LEU A 104 3.86 -12.21 -9.80
N LEU A 105 4.16 -12.85 -8.67
CA LEU A 105 3.43 -14.03 -8.18
C LEU A 105 2.50 -13.70 -7.02
N GLY A 106 2.84 -12.68 -6.23
CA GLY A 106 2.04 -12.24 -5.08
C GLY A 106 2.08 -10.74 -4.91
N SER A 107 0.93 -10.12 -5.05
CA SER A 107 0.66 -8.70 -4.78
C SER A 107 -0.27 -8.55 -3.58
N PHE A 108 -0.28 -7.36 -2.98
CA PHE A 108 -1.12 -7.06 -1.84
C PHE A 108 -1.56 -5.60 -1.79
N ILE A 109 -2.74 -5.36 -1.22
CA ILE A 109 -3.16 -4.07 -0.68
C ILE A 109 -3.07 -4.19 0.84
N CYS A 110 -2.23 -3.37 1.45
CA CYS A 110 -2.10 -3.23 2.89
C CYS A 110 -2.88 -2.00 3.35
N ILE A 111 -3.76 -2.20 4.32
CA ILE A 111 -4.50 -1.14 5.01
C ILE A 111 -4.00 -1.10 6.44
N ALA A 112 -3.33 -0.01 6.81
CA ALA A 112 -2.82 0.18 8.16
C ALA A 112 -3.67 1.20 8.91
N SER A 113 -4.10 0.83 10.10
CA SER A 113 -4.77 1.71 11.06
C SER A 113 -3.92 1.88 12.32
N SER A 114 -4.41 2.71 13.25
CA SER A 114 -3.77 2.82 14.57
C SER A 114 -3.80 1.52 15.40
N ARG A 115 -4.69 0.57 15.08
CA ARG A 115 -4.91 -0.65 15.87
C ARG A 115 -4.36 -1.91 15.22
N GLU A 116 -4.44 -1.98 13.90
CA GLU A 116 -4.10 -3.18 13.14
C GLU A 116 -3.69 -2.87 11.71
N ILE A 117 -3.05 -3.84 11.10
CA ILE A 117 -2.63 -3.85 9.69
C ILE A 117 -3.24 -5.11 9.05
N VAL A 118 -3.86 -4.94 7.89
CA VAL A 118 -4.45 -6.06 7.12
C VAL A 118 -3.95 -6.03 5.68
N ASP A 119 -3.51 -7.19 5.21
CA ASP A 119 -3.14 -7.44 3.81
C ASP A 119 -4.27 -8.16 3.07
N VAL A 120 -4.71 -7.58 1.95
CA VAL A 120 -5.54 -8.24 0.94
C VAL A 120 -4.61 -8.73 -0.17
N ARG A 121 -4.36 -10.04 -0.25
CA ARG A 121 -3.40 -10.63 -1.18
C ARG A 121 -4.06 -11.11 -2.47
N TYR A 122 -3.39 -10.91 -3.59
CA TYR A 122 -3.89 -11.29 -4.92
C TYR A 122 -2.75 -11.49 -5.92
N ASN A 123 -3.06 -12.01 -7.11
CA ASN A 123 -2.10 -12.13 -8.20
C ASN A 123 -2.07 -10.83 -9.04
N LEU A 124 -0.88 -10.42 -9.52
CA LEU A 124 -0.65 -9.19 -10.28
C LEU A 124 -1.59 -9.00 -11.49
N VAL A 125 -2.13 -10.08 -12.07
CA VAL A 125 -3.17 -10.00 -13.12
C VAL A 125 -4.40 -9.18 -12.69
N SER A 126 -4.65 -9.06 -11.39
CA SER A 126 -5.76 -8.30 -10.80
C SER A 126 -5.38 -6.88 -10.38
N MET A 127 -4.24 -6.36 -10.86
CA MET A 127 -3.75 -5.03 -10.51
C MET A 127 -4.76 -3.93 -10.83
N GLU A 128 -5.59 -4.09 -11.86
CA GLU A 128 -6.62 -3.10 -12.21
C GLU A 128 -7.70 -2.99 -11.12
N VAL A 129 -8.28 -4.11 -10.70
CA VAL A 129 -9.26 -4.19 -9.59
C VAL A 129 -8.65 -3.61 -8.31
N ALA A 130 -7.41 -3.98 -8.00
CA ALA A 130 -6.72 -3.46 -6.82
C ALA A 130 -6.45 -1.95 -6.91
N SER A 131 -6.10 -1.44 -8.09
CA SER A 131 -5.87 0.00 -8.29
C SER A 131 -7.15 0.80 -8.11
N GLN A 132 -8.29 0.31 -8.60
CA GLN A 132 -9.60 0.93 -8.39
C GLN A 132 -9.96 0.98 -6.91
N ALA A 133 -9.74 -0.12 -6.17
CA ALA A 133 -9.95 -0.15 -4.72
C ALA A 133 -9.08 0.88 -4.00
N ILE A 134 -7.77 0.92 -4.29
CA ILE A 134 -6.83 1.89 -3.69
C ILE A 134 -7.27 3.32 -4.00
N GLU A 135 -7.66 3.61 -5.25
CA GLU A 135 -8.12 4.94 -5.65
C GLU A 135 -9.35 5.38 -4.86
N LEU A 136 -10.37 4.52 -4.73
CA LEU A 136 -11.57 4.83 -3.96
C LEU A 136 -11.28 5.03 -2.48
N ILE A 137 -10.43 4.19 -1.88
CA ILE A 137 -10.02 4.38 -0.49
C ILE A 137 -9.29 5.72 -0.34
N ARG A 138 -8.35 6.05 -1.24
CA ARG A 138 -7.65 7.34 -1.24
C ARG A 138 -8.61 8.52 -1.38
N LEU A 139 -9.61 8.43 -2.26
CA LEU A 139 -10.65 9.46 -2.38
C LEU A 139 -11.43 9.64 -1.07
N GLY A 140 -11.80 8.54 -0.41
CA GLY A 140 -12.42 8.55 0.91
C GLY A 140 -11.58 9.25 1.99
N LEU A 141 -10.27 8.99 2.01
CA LEU A 141 -9.32 9.65 2.93
C LEU A 141 -9.24 11.17 2.70
N ARG A 142 -9.49 11.63 1.47
CA ARG A 142 -9.44 13.06 1.08
C ARG A 142 -10.71 13.83 1.40
N GLN A 143 -11.89 13.20 1.25
CA GLN A 143 -13.19 13.89 1.39
C GLN A 143 -13.36 14.57 2.76
N ASN A 144 -12.65 14.12 3.78
CA ASN A 144 -12.72 14.70 5.11
C ASN A 144 -11.81 15.93 5.33
N LYS A 145 -10.99 16.39 4.37
CA LYS A 145 -9.97 17.43 4.63
C LYS A 145 -9.67 18.38 3.47
N ARG A 146 -9.33 19.64 3.83
CA ARG A 146 -8.92 20.71 2.91
C ARG A 146 -7.57 20.37 2.26
N SER A 147 -7.48 20.59 0.94
CA SER A 147 -6.25 20.47 0.15
C SER A 147 -5.12 21.33 0.71
N HIS A 148 -3.87 20.84 0.69
CA HIS A 148 -2.72 21.62 1.13
C HIS A 148 -2.20 22.56 0.02
N PRO A 149 -1.52 23.67 0.37
CA PRO A 149 -0.91 24.55 -0.61
C PRO A 149 0.13 23.78 -1.43
N SER A 150 0.06 23.97 -2.75
CA SER A 150 1.04 23.45 -3.70
C SER A 150 2.45 23.93 -3.33
N LEU A 151 3.45 23.08 -3.56
CA LEU A 151 4.82 23.55 -3.61
C LEU A 151 4.98 24.42 -4.86
N ASP A 152 5.30 25.70 -4.68
CA ASP A 152 5.39 26.69 -5.75
C ASP A 152 6.55 26.48 -6.73
N SER A 153 7.37 25.43 -6.54
CA SER A 153 8.41 25.11 -7.51
C SER A 153 8.80 23.63 -7.48
N PRO A 154 8.81 22.94 -8.64
CA PRO A 154 9.39 21.60 -8.72
C PRO A 154 10.88 21.68 -8.37
N MET A 155 11.32 20.89 -7.39
CA MET A 155 12.73 20.71 -7.09
C MET A 155 13.39 19.88 -8.21
N GLY A 156 13.85 20.58 -9.24
CA GLY A 156 14.79 20.06 -10.25
C GLY A 156 14.16 19.20 -11.34
N THR A 157 14.69 19.35 -12.55
CA THR A 157 14.52 18.42 -13.66
C THR A 157 15.30 17.14 -13.36
N LEU A 158 14.74 16.28 -12.51
CA LEU A 158 15.20 14.90 -12.40
C LEU A 158 15.03 14.26 -13.76
N ASN A 159 16.15 13.94 -14.40
CA ASN A 159 16.23 13.24 -15.67
C ASN A 159 15.28 12.04 -15.59
N GLU A 160 14.15 12.09 -16.28
CA GLU A 160 12.97 11.27 -15.96
C GLU A 160 13.27 9.78 -16.03
N LYS A 161 13.60 9.17 -14.89
CA LYS A 161 13.90 7.75 -14.82
C LYS A 161 12.63 6.93 -15.08
N GLN A 162 12.81 5.74 -15.64
CA GLN A 162 11.70 4.88 -16.09
C GLN A 162 10.66 4.61 -14.99
N ILE A 163 11.08 4.47 -13.74
CA ILE A 163 10.18 4.35 -12.59
C ILE A 163 9.30 5.59 -12.46
N TYR A 164 9.88 6.80 -12.48
CA TYR A 164 9.10 8.04 -12.40
C TYR A 164 8.10 8.17 -13.55
N ARG A 165 8.50 7.82 -14.78
CA ARG A 165 7.57 7.85 -15.93
C ARG A 165 6.40 6.92 -15.73
N TYR A 166 6.65 5.66 -15.35
CA TYR A 166 5.60 4.68 -15.09
C TYR A 166 4.61 5.17 -14.02
N PHE A 167 5.12 5.64 -12.89
CA PHE A 167 4.29 6.16 -11.80
C PHE A 167 3.49 7.40 -12.21
N ARG A 168 4.16 8.39 -12.80
CA ARG A 168 3.51 9.61 -13.27
C ARG A 168 2.40 9.27 -14.27
N ASP A 169 2.67 8.37 -15.21
CA ASP A 169 1.69 8.00 -16.23
C ASP A 169 0.47 7.27 -15.66
N LYS A 170 0.64 6.51 -14.57
CA LYS A 170 -0.45 5.87 -13.82
C LYS A 170 -1.23 6.85 -12.93
N GLU A 171 -0.59 7.82 -12.30
CA GLU A 171 -1.23 8.79 -11.40
C GLU A 171 -1.90 9.97 -12.14
N LYS A 172 -1.78 10.05 -13.48
CA LYS A 172 -2.30 11.14 -14.32
C LYS A 172 -3.81 11.42 -14.16
N GLY A 173 -4.59 10.48 -13.63
CA GLY A 173 -6.04 10.63 -13.46
C GLY A 173 -6.47 11.42 -12.21
N VAL A 174 -5.66 11.41 -11.15
CA VAL A 174 -6.13 11.79 -9.80
C VAL A 174 -5.54 13.13 -9.33
N SER A 175 -4.30 13.43 -9.71
CA SER A 175 -3.58 14.65 -9.31
C SER A 175 -2.19 14.67 -9.95
N LYS A 176 -1.58 15.85 -10.15
CA LYS A 176 -0.20 15.93 -10.68
C LYS A 176 0.82 15.76 -9.54
N PRO A 177 1.49 14.61 -9.40
CA PRO A 177 2.47 14.43 -8.33
C PRO A 177 3.70 15.31 -8.56
N THR A 178 4.17 15.95 -7.50
CA THR A 178 5.41 16.71 -7.41
C THR A 178 6.46 15.86 -6.70
N ILE A 179 7.68 15.78 -7.25
CA ILE A 179 8.78 15.05 -6.60
C ILE A 179 9.33 15.87 -5.43
N LEU A 180 9.45 15.24 -4.26
CA LEU A 180 10.07 15.79 -3.07
C LEU A 180 11.53 15.34 -2.93
N GLY A 181 11.83 14.11 -3.35
CA GLY A 181 13.17 13.57 -3.31
C GLY A 181 13.28 12.29 -4.13
N TYR A 182 14.46 12.06 -4.69
CA TYR A 182 14.78 10.84 -5.41
C TYR A 182 16.12 10.30 -4.95
N GLN A 183 16.15 9.01 -4.72
CA GLN A 183 17.34 8.26 -4.37
C GLN A 183 17.69 7.31 -5.52
N GLU A 184 18.91 7.42 -6.01
CA GLU A 184 19.43 6.50 -7.01
C GLU A 184 19.84 5.17 -6.36
N SER A 185 19.77 4.09 -7.14
CA SER A 185 20.39 2.83 -6.72
C SER A 185 21.90 3.00 -6.72
N ARG A 186 22.57 2.48 -5.68
CA ARG A 186 24.02 2.49 -5.58
C ARG A 186 24.54 1.28 -4.81
N GLU A 187 25.77 0.89 -5.10
CA GLU A 187 26.44 -0.13 -4.29
C GLU A 187 26.76 0.40 -2.90
N LEU A 188 26.73 -0.50 -1.92
CA LEU A 188 27.02 -0.23 -0.54
C LEU A 188 28.40 -0.78 -0.22
N ALA A 189 29.25 0.06 0.39
CA ALA A 189 30.46 -0.42 1.05
C ALA A 189 30.13 -1.49 2.10
N GLU A 190 31.11 -2.32 2.42
CA GLU A 190 30.98 -3.42 3.37
C GLU A 190 30.37 -2.92 4.71
N PRO A 191 29.50 -3.74 5.32
CA PRO A 191 28.89 -3.38 6.59
C PRO A 191 29.97 -3.17 7.67
N SER A 192 29.71 -2.24 8.59
CA SER A 192 30.67 -1.90 9.65
C SER A 192 31.10 -3.16 10.43
N PRO A 193 32.41 -3.35 10.71
CA PRO A 193 32.96 -4.54 11.37
C PRO A 193 32.64 -4.64 12.87
N ALA A 194 31.67 -3.89 13.38
CA ALA A 194 31.42 -3.74 14.82
C ALA A 194 30.94 -5.02 15.56
N SER A 195 30.74 -6.16 14.87
CA SER A 195 30.51 -7.45 15.53
C SER A 195 31.51 -8.51 15.05
N LEU A 196 32.18 -9.16 16.01
CA LEU A 196 33.11 -10.29 15.79
C LEU A 196 32.47 -11.48 15.05
N LEU A 197 31.13 -11.49 14.92
CA LEU A 197 30.35 -12.46 14.16
C LEU A 197 30.41 -12.26 12.63
N ASN A 198 30.88 -11.11 12.14
CA ASN A 198 30.95 -10.81 10.70
C ASN A 198 32.16 -11.43 9.97
N LEU A 199 33.09 -12.11 10.66
CA LEU A 199 34.22 -12.80 10.02
C LEU A 199 33.79 -13.98 9.13
N TYR A 200 32.58 -14.51 9.33
CA TYR A 200 32.02 -15.60 8.52
C TYR A 200 30.93 -15.14 7.54
N SER A 201 30.57 -13.85 7.55
CA SER A 201 29.66 -13.32 6.53
C SER A 201 30.45 -13.03 5.26
N SER A 202 30.57 -14.07 4.43
CA SER A 202 30.95 -14.00 3.01
C SER A 202 30.62 -12.65 2.37
N ASN A 203 31.60 -12.02 1.70
CA ASN A 203 31.56 -10.79 0.87
C ASN A 203 30.30 -10.66 0.00
N LYS A 204 29.14 -10.44 0.61
CA LYS A 204 27.90 -10.18 -0.07
C LYS A 204 27.79 -8.67 -0.22
N ASN A 205 28.40 -8.19 -1.29
CA ASN A 205 28.18 -6.82 -1.75
C ASN A 205 26.66 -6.59 -1.84
N SER A 206 26.21 -5.52 -1.22
CA SER A 206 24.81 -5.11 -1.20
C SER A 206 24.66 -3.83 -1.99
N LYS A 207 23.45 -3.56 -2.46
CA LYS A 207 23.08 -2.31 -3.13
C LYS A 207 21.86 -1.72 -2.46
N LEU A 208 21.88 -0.40 -2.34
CA LEU A 208 20.71 0.42 -2.07
C LEU A 208 19.89 0.46 -3.35
N LEU A 209 18.58 0.23 -3.22
CA LEU A 209 17.64 0.34 -4.32
C LEU A 209 17.14 1.78 -4.43
N ASP A 210 16.68 2.12 -5.61
CA ASP A 210 16.06 3.41 -5.88
C ASP A 210 14.73 3.55 -5.13
N CYS A 211 14.50 4.77 -4.67
CA CYS A 211 13.29 5.17 -3.97
C CYS A 211 12.94 6.58 -4.40
N MET A 212 11.66 6.86 -4.52
CA MET A 212 11.16 8.17 -4.90
C MET A 212 10.06 8.59 -3.95
N ILE A 213 10.18 9.81 -3.46
CA ILE A 213 9.20 10.41 -2.55
C ILE A 213 8.56 11.57 -3.30
N MET A 214 7.24 11.56 -3.37
CA MET A 214 6.41 12.50 -4.10
C MET A 214 5.27 13.01 -3.22
N THR A 215 4.55 13.99 -3.73
CA THR A 215 3.29 14.44 -3.15
C THR A 215 2.32 14.90 -4.22
N ASP A 216 1.04 14.66 -4.00
CA ASP A 216 -0.05 15.26 -4.78
C ASP A 216 -0.73 16.44 -4.07
N GLY A 217 -0.15 16.91 -2.96
CA GLY A 217 -0.75 17.93 -2.10
C GLY A 217 -1.69 17.39 -1.03
N THR A 218 -2.02 16.10 -1.02
CA THR A 218 -2.82 15.47 0.06
C THR A 218 -2.08 14.31 0.72
N ASP A 219 -1.42 13.51 -0.10
CA ASP A 219 -0.64 12.35 0.31
C ASP A 219 0.85 12.62 0.14
N LEU A 220 1.63 12.05 1.05
CA LEU A 220 3.01 11.68 0.79
C LEU A 220 3.00 10.33 0.08
N ILE A 221 3.57 10.28 -1.12
CA ILE A 221 3.58 9.10 -1.97
C ILE A 221 5.01 8.56 -2.04
N ILE A 222 5.23 7.31 -1.67
CA ILE A 222 6.54 6.66 -1.70
C ILE A 222 6.50 5.54 -2.72
N ALA A 223 7.42 5.59 -3.67
CA ALA A 223 7.58 4.63 -4.75
C ALA A 223 8.93 3.93 -4.58
N ASN A 224 8.92 2.62 -4.35
CA ASN A 224 10.10 1.80 -4.12
C ASN A 224 10.02 0.44 -4.84
N ARG A 225 11.07 -0.37 -4.72
CA ARG A 225 11.12 -1.73 -5.30
C ARG A 225 10.77 -2.83 -4.29
N GLY A 226 9.85 -2.57 -3.35
CA GLY A 226 9.42 -3.49 -2.28
C GLY A 226 10.50 -3.89 -1.26
N LYS A 227 11.73 -3.43 -1.44
CA LYS A 227 12.88 -3.53 -0.54
C LYS A 227 13.74 -2.29 -0.73
N TYR A 228 14.47 -1.90 0.30
CA TYR A 228 15.45 -0.80 0.19
C TYR A 228 16.88 -1.30 -0.06
N ILE A 229 17.23 -2.50 0.42
CA ILE A 229 18.57 -3.08 0.27
C ILE A 229 18.46 -4.47 -0.34
N LEU A 230 19.34 -4.79 -1.29
CA LEU A 230 19.38 -6.07 -1.98
C LEU A 230 20.83 -6.55 -2.16
N GLY A 231 21.10 -7.85 -2.15
CA GLY A 231 22.39 -8.37 -2.60
C GLY A 231 22.60 -8.05 -4.09
N ILE A 232 23.84 -7.73 -4.50
CA ILE A 232 24.12 -7.38 -5.89
C ILE A 232 23.76 -8.51 -6.86
N LYS A 233 23.93 -9.77 -6.43
CA LYS A 233 23.63 -10.98 -7.21
C LYS A 233 22.16 -11.36 -7.23
N ASP A 234 21.34 -10.72 -6.41
CA ASP A 234 19.91 -11.07 -6.32
C ASP A 234 19.12 -10.30 -7.38
N THR A 235 18.13 -10.97 -7.96
CA THR A 235 17.12 -10.34 -8.80
C THR A 235 16.01 -9.74 -7.93
N ASN A 236 15.43 -8.63 -8.38
CA ASN A 236 14.29 -8.02 -7.68
C ASN A 236 13.21 -7.64 -8.68
N TYR A 237 12.09 -8.35 -8.59
CA TYR A 237 10.86 -8.09 -9.35
C TYR A 237 9.79 -7.42 -8.49
N LYS A 238 10.16 -6.97 -7.29
CA LYS A 238 9.22 -6.34 -6.37
C LYS A 238 8.99 -4.88 -6.68
N PHE A 239 7.80 -4.41 -6.33
CA PHE A 239 7.42 -3.00 -6.31
C PHE A 239 6.69 -2.68 -4.99
N GLY A 240 6.65 -1.39 -4.64
CA GLY A 240 5.93 -0.91 -3.47
C GLY A 240 5.55 0.56 -3.62
N HIS A 241 4.28 0.85 -3.41
CA HIS A 241 3.66 2.17 -3.48
C HIS A 241 3.00 2.43 -2.13
N VAL A 242 3.38 3.50 -1.44
CA VAL A 242 2.83 3.83 -0.12
C VAL A 242 2.19 5.19 -0.20
N PHE A 243 1.01 5.31 0.38
CA PHE A 243 0.22 6.53 0.42
C PHE A 243 -0.03 6.88 1.88
N ILE A 244 0.59 7.96 2.34
CA ILE A 244 0.47 8.44 3.72
C ILE A 244 -0.20 9.82 3.67
N PRO A 245 -1.45 9.97 4.12
CA PRO A 245 -2.07 11.28 4.16
C PRO A 245 -1.27 12.22 5.07
N PHE A 246 -0.91 13.42 4.60
CA PHE A 246 -0.21 14.41 5.46
C PHE A 246 -0.98 14.72 6.73
N SER A 247 -2.30 14.62 6.63
CA SER A 247 -3.23 14.80 7.72
C SER A 247 -3.18 13.72 8.81
N LYS A 248 -2.37 12.68 8.63
CA LYS A 248 -2.08 11.64 9.62
C LYS A 248 -0.64 11.70 10.14
N MET A 249 0.26 12.35 9.41
CA MET A 249 1.66 12.50 9.82
C MET A 249 1.82 13.43 11.03
N THR A 250 2.55 12.97 12.05
CA THR A 250 2.84 13.73 13.27
C THR A 250 4.29 14.19 13.35
N GLY A 251 5.20 13.48 12.66
CA GLY A 251 6.63 13.71 12.78
C GLY A 251 7.44 13.06 11.65
N VAL A 252 8.69 13.49 11.52
CA VAL A 252 9.68 12.93 10.59
C VAL A 252 11.03 12.91 11.28
N ASN A 253 11.48 11.71 11.65
CA ASN A 253 12.73 11.48 12.37
C ASN A 253 13.78 10.85 11.45
N GLU A 254 15.04 11.04 11.80
CA GLU A 254 16.17 10.42 11.09
C GLU A 254 17.07 9.71 12.09
N PHE A 255 17.41 8.46 11.79
CA PHE A 255 18.29 7.63 12.59
C PHE A 255 19.42 7.06 11.71
N ALA A 256 20.58 6.79 12.29
CA ALA A 256 21.63 6.07 11.58
C ALA A 256 21.21 4.62 11.33
N HIS A 257 21.48 4.08 10.15
CA HIS A 257 21.20 2.67 9.87
C HIS A 257 22.19 1.76 10.62
N GLU A 258 21.68 0.78 11.38
CA GLU A 258 22.50 -0.07 12.27
C GLU A 258 23.70 -0.74 11.59
N LYS A 259 23.48 -1.26 10.38
CA LYS A 259 24.49 -2.03 9.62
C LYS A 259 25.36 -1.20 8.65
N TYR A 260 24.85 -0.12 8.08
CA TYR A 260 25.49 0.59 6.97
C TYR A 260 25.66 2.08 7.32
N LEU A 261 26.89 2.48 7.66
CA LEU A 261 27.21 3.85 8.12
C LEU A 261 26.84 4.95 7.12
N GLN A 262 26.78 4.60 5.84
CA GLN A 262 26.44 5.48 4.73
C GLN A 262 24.92 5.66 4.52
N LEU A 263 24.10 4.98 5.32
CA LEU A 263 22.64 5.01 5.23
C LEU A 263 22.02 5.55 6.52
N LYS A 264 20.83 6.12 6.37
CA LYS A 264 19.95 6.52 7.46
C LYS A 264 18.55 5.94 7.27
N VAL A 265 17.84 5.76 8.37
CA VAL A 265 16.42 5.43 8.41
C VAL A 265 15.64 6.73 8.57
N LEU A 266 14.77 7.01 7.61
CA LEU A 266 13.78 8.07 7.69
C LEU A 266 12.49 7.45 8.24
N GLU A 267 12.14 7.81 9.47
CA GLU A 267 10.91 7.37 10.10
C GLU A 267 9.85 8.47 9.94
N ILE A 268 8.70 8.10 9.37
CA ILE A 268 7.52 8.94 9.29
C ILE A 268 6.57 8.51 10.40
N GLU A 269 6.34 9.37 11.38
CA GLU A 269 5.38 9.10 12.45
C GLU A 269 3.95 9.40 11.98
N ILE A 270 3.04 8.46 12.23
CA ILE A 270 1.65 8.48 11.77
C ILE A 270 0.73 8.14 12.95
N GLY A 271 0.58 9.08 13.88
CA GLY A 271 -0.19 8.86 15.09
C GLY A 271 0.51 7.85 16.02
N ARG A 272 -0.01 6.62 16.10
CA ARG A 272 0.60 5.52 16.88
C ARG A 272 1.38 4.52 16.02
N GLN A 273 1.40 4.73 14.70
CA GLN A 273 2.17 3.92 13.77
C GLN A 273 3.37 4.72 13.28
N SER A 274 4.35 4.04 12.72
CA SER A 274 5.41 4.67 11.95
C SER A 274 5.66 3.92 10.64
N TYR A 275 6.17 4.63 9.64
CA TYR A 275 6.60 4.05 8.37
C TYR A 275 8.06 4.38 8.12
N GLU A 276 8.88 3.36 7.86
CA GLU A 276 10.31 3.50 7.70
C GLU A 276 10.74 3.45 6.23
N ILE A 277 11.67 4.34 5.88
CA ILE A 277 12.32 4.38 4.57
C ILE A 277 13.83 4.38 4.80
N ILE A 278 14.55 3.50 4.13
CA ILE A 278 16.02 3.52 4.18
C ILE A 278 16.55 4.35 3.03
N VAL A 279 17.33 5.38 3.37
CA VAL A 279 17.91 6.32 2.41
C VAL A 279 19.40 6.55 2.63
N ASP A 280 20.07 7.12 1.63
CA ASP A 280 21.43 7.62 1.77
C ASP A 280 21.51 8.76 2.78
N ASN A 281 22.65 8.90 3.47
CA ASN A 281 22.85 9.98 4.42
C ASN A 281 22.68 11.38 3.80
N ASN A 282 23.05 11.54 2.53
CA ASN A 282 22.93 12.82 1.81
C ASN A 282 21.52 13.04 1.23
N PHE A 283 20.59 12.10 1.41
CA PHE A 283 19.21 12.28 0.97
C PHE A 283 18.57 13.46 1.73
N SER A 284 18.13 14.47 0.98
CA SER A 284 17.50 15.65 1.55
C SER A 284 16.06 15.37 1.98
N THR A 285 15.75 15.64 3.24
CA THR A 285 14.42 15.50 3.83
C THR A 285 13.76 16.85 4.12
N SER A 286 14.40 17.94 3.73
CA SER A 286 13.96 19.31 4.06
C SER A 286 12.57 19.61 3.52
N ALA A 287 12.25 19.18 2.30
CA ALA A 287 10.93 19.35 1.68
C ALA A 287 9.83 18.60 2.46
N ILE A 288 10.09 17.35 2.85
CA ILE A 288 9.15 16.52 3.61
C ILE A 288 8.90 17.15 4.98
N ARG A 289 9.97 17.51 5.71
CA ARG A 289 9.88 18.17 7.01
C ARG A 289 9.16 19.50 6.93
N HIS A 290 9.36 20.27 5.86
CA HIS A 290 8.68 21.55 5.66
C HIS A 290 7.16 21.37 5.52
N LEU A 291 6.73 20.40 4.71
CA LEU A 291 5.31 20.07 4.53
C LEU A 291 4.66 19.64 5.85
N VAL A 292 5.31 18.76 6.61
CA VAL A 292 4.81 18.30 7.91
C VAL A 292 4.75 19.44 8.94
N LYS A 293 5.78 20.29 9.04
CA LYS A 293 5.81 21.42 9.98
C LYS A 293 4.74 22.48 9.71
N ARG A 294 4.46 22.79 8.43
CA ARG A 294 3.42 23.77 8.07
C ARG A 294 2.06 23.36 8.64
N ARG A 295 1.74 22.07 8.59
CA ARG A 295 0.48 21.51 9.09
C ARG A 295 0.33 21.58 10.61
N ILE A 296 1.39 21.25 11.36
CA ILE A 296 1.35 21.29 12.83
C ILE A 296 0.94 22.70 13.29
N LYS A 297 1.53 23.74 12.68
CA LYS A 297 1.21 25.15 13.00
C LYS A 297 -0.23 25.54 12.67
N THR A 298 -0.77 25.10 11.54
CA THR A 298 -2.17 25.42 11.18
C THR A 298 -3.17 24.79 12.15
N THR A 299 -2.88 23.60 12.65
CA THR A 299 -3.78 22.89 13.58
C THR A 299 -3.80 23.54 14.97
N THR A 300 -2.72 24.21 15.39
CA THR A 300 -2.66 24.85 16.73
C THR A 300 -3.41 26.18 16.81
N HIS A 301 -3.63 26.89 15.70
CA HIS A 301 -4.38 28.15 15.70
C HIS A 301 -5.90 27.98 15.69
N ASP A 302 -6.41 26.80 15.31
CA ASP A 302 -7.87 26.54 15.24
C ASP A 302 -8.48 26.14 16.61
N PHE A 303 -7.69 26.07 17.69
CA PHE A 303 -8.17 25.74 19.05
C PHE A 303 -8.20 26.94 20.01
N ASP A 304 -7.84 28.15 19.55
CA ASP A 304 -7.83 29.38 20.36
C ASP A 304 -9.02 30.33 20.07
N ILE A 305 -10.17 29.80 19.62
CA ILE A 305 -11.41 30.57 19.38
C ILE A 305 -12.57 30.00 20.19
#